data_AF-Q1LIS2-F1
#
_entry.id   AF-Q1LIS2-F1
#
_cell.length_a   1.000
_cell.length_b   1.000
_cell.length_c   1.000
_cell.angle_alpha   90.00
_cell.angle_beta   90.00
_cell.angle_gamma   90.00
#
_symmetry.space_group_name_H-M   'P 1'
#
loop_
_entity.id
_entity.type
_entity.pdbx_description
1 polymer ?
#
loop_
_entity_poly.entity_id
_entity_poly.type
_entity_poly.pdbx_seq_one_letter_code
_entity_poly.pdbx_strand_id
1 'polypeptide(L)'
;MASETQIIRPGLWSMHQTIAPFSSDAGIAASQYSEWTPLRRLAVTTLPMVALLAACSSSQPPAESATQAAAQESVQVAPAWQAERVKYMECVQVKVDDGVSSKAVPADVAGGALSACQDQLKVMHDAFQSYLMAGMSSAHGRSSAKQAADRVTTDTREKARVYLTRYVEVERYKAGQR
;
A
#
# COMPACT_ATOMS: atom_id res chain seq x y z
N MET A 1 -23.82 20.06 -28.46
CA MET A 1 -23.65 19.15 -27.31
C MET A 1 -22.32 18.46 -27.51
N ALA A 2 -21.26 19.00 -26.91
CA ALA A 2 -19.90 18.47 -27.08
C ALA A 2 -19.70 17.34 -26.06
N SER A 3 -19.41 16.14 -26.54
CA SER A 3 -18.97 15.02 -25.72
C SER A 3 -17.61 15.37 -25.11
N GLU A 4 -17.58 15.50 -23.80
CA GLU A 4 -16.38 15.69 -23.02
C GLU A 4 -15.60 14.37 -23.00
N THR A 5 -14.64 14.24 -23.90
CA THR A 5 -13.67 13.16 -23.90
C THR A 5 -12.84 13.26 -22.63
N GLN A 6 -13.17 12.45 -21.62
CA GLN A 6 -12.31 12.25 -20.45
C GLN A 6 -10.97 11.70 -20.95
N ILE A 7 -9.97 12.56 -21.03
CA ILE A 7 -8.58 12.18 -21.21
C ILE A 7 -8.16 11.51 -19.91
N ILE A 8 -8.31 10.18 -19.87
CA ILE A 8 -7.80 9.33 -18.80
C ILE A 8 -6.28 9.52 -18.79
N ARG A 9 -5.77 10.30 -17.83
CA ARG A 9 -4.31 10.50 -17.64
C ARG A 9 -3.71 9.13 -17.29
N PRO A 10 -2.78 8.59 -18.10
CA PRO A 10 -2.29 7.21 -17.95
C PRO A 10 -1.54 6.93 -16.63
N GLY A 11 -1.20 7.97 -15.84
CA GLY A 11 -0.54 7.82 -14.54
C GLY A 11 -1.48 7.55 -13.35
N LEU A 12 -2.77 7.92 -13.45
CA LEU A 12 -3.68 7.90 -12.29
C LEU A 12 -4.01 6.46 -11.86
N TRP A 13 -4.06 5.51 -12.80
CA TRP A 13 -4.44 4.12 -12.53
C TRP A 13 -3.32 3.27 -11.90
N SER A 14 -2.04 3.58 -12.20
CA SER A 14 -0.93 2.74 -11.73
C SER A 14 -0.63 2.95 -10.23
N MET A 15 -0.96 4.11 -9.67
CA MET A 15 -0.72 4.41 -8.25
C MET A 15 -1.76 3.76 -7.33
N HIS A 16 -3.01 3.60 -7.80
CA HIS A 16 -4.06 2.94 -7.03
C HIS A 16 -3.78 1.46 -6.82
N GLN A 17 -3.11 0.78 -7.76
CA GLN A 17 -2.76 -0.64 -7.65
C GLN A 17 -1.45 -0.93 -6.91
N THR A 18 -0.51 0.01 -6.88
CA THR A 18 0.82 -0.23 -6.28
C THR A 18 0.79 -0.12 -4.75
N ILE A 19 -0.25 0.52 -4.17
CA ILE A 19 -0.39 0.58 -2.73
C ILE A 19 -1.15 -0.65 -2.25
N ALA A 20 -0.38 -1.73 -2.04
CA ALA A 20 -0.87 -3.01 -1.52
C ALA A 20 -1.90 -2.83 -0.39
N PRO A 21 -2.95 -3.68 -0.33
CA PRO A 21 -3.90 -3.65 0.77
C PRO A 21 -3.16 -3.86 2.09
N PHE A 22 -3.55 -3.07 3.08
CA PHE A 22 -3.00 -3.11 4.43
C PHE A 22 -3.19 -4.52 5.00
N SER A 23 -2.10 -5.28 5.17
CA SER A 23 -2.16 -6.54 5.92
C SER A 23 -2.46 -6.19 7.37
N SER A 24 -3.59 -6.67 7.89
CA SER A 24 -4.04 -6.40 9.26
C SER A 24 -3.37 -7.31 10.30
N ASP A 25 -2.39 -8.11 9.90
CA ASP A 25 -1.57 -8.91 10.82
C ASP A 25 -0.39 -8.09 11.35
N ALA A 26 -0.66 -7.28 12.37
CA ALA A 26 0.37 -6.80 13.28
C ALA A 26 -0.17 -6.81 14.72
N GLY A 27 -0.56 -8.00 15.17
CA GLY A 27 -0.65 -8.31 16.59
C GLY A 27 0.75 -8.42 17.20
N ILE A 28 1.04 -7.51 18.12
CA ILE A 28 1.83 -7.70 19.35
C ILE A 28 2.98 -8.72 19.29
N ALA A 29 4.22 -8.25 19.22
CA ALA A 29 5.26 -8.44 20.25
C ALA A 29 6.68 -8.18 19.72
N ALA A 30 7.43 -7.43 20.56
CA ALA A 30 8.86 -7.55 20.83
C ALA A 30 9.88 -7.40 19.66
N SER A 31 10.57 -6.26 19.72
CA SER A 31 12.03 -6.20 19.92
C SER A 31 12.87 -7.30 19.25
N GLN A 32 13.62 -6.93 18.21
CA GLN A 32 15.08 -6.99 18.28
C GLN A 32 15.75 -6.33 17.09
N TYR A 33 16.83 -5.64 17.44
CA TYR A 33 17.77 -4.95 16.58
C TYR A 33 18.56 -5.92 15.70
N SER A 34 18.91 -5.43 14.50
CA SER A 34 20.25 -5.49 13.89
C SER A 34 21.22 -6.57 14.39
N GLU A 35 21.58 -7.51 13.52
CA GLU A 35 22.99 -7.68 13.12
C GLU A 35 23.14 -8.64 11.93
N TRP A 36 23.96 -8.23 10.97
CA TRP A 36 24.48 -9.06 9.89
C TRP A 36 25.70 -9.82 10.40
N THR A 37 25.71 -11.16 10.28
CA THR A 37 26.95 -11.94 10.18
C THR A 37 26.73 -13.24 9.41
N PRO A 38 27.63 -13.64 8.48
CA PRO A 38 27.53 -14.87 7.70
C PRO A 38 28.43 -16.01 8.22
N LEU A 39 28.10 -17.24 7.77
CA LEU A 39 28.92 -18.46 7.66
C LEU A 39 29.39 -19.20 8.93
N ARG A 40 28.90 -20.45 9.13
CA ARG A 40 29.74 -21.66 9.23
C ARG A 40 28.94 -22.99 9.22
N ARG A 41 29.68 -24.04 8.87
CA ARG A 41 29.30 -25.37 8.33
C ARG A 41 28.95 -26.44 9.38
N LEU A 42 28.41 -27.55 8.85
CA LEU A 42 28.58 -28.98 9.22
C LEU A 42 27.86 -29.53 10.46
N ALA A 43 26.95 -30.50 10.27
CA ALA A 43 27.23 -31.93 10.45
C ALA A 43 25.94 -32.79 10.35
N VAL A 44 26.12 -33.98 9.78
CA VAL A 44 25.15 -35.07 9.55
C VAL A 44 25.21 -36.06 10.71
N THR A 45 24.07 -36.62 11.16
CA THR A 45 23.93 -38.03 11.62
C THR A 45 22.46 -38.48 11.86
N THR A 46 21.95 -39.30 10.94
CA THR A 46 21.26 -40.61 11.11
C THR A 46 20.20 -40.90 12.21
N LEU A 47 18.99 -41.27 11.74
CA LEU A 47 17.84 -42.07 12.25
C LEU A 47 18.20 -43.41 12.97
N PRO A 48 17.29 -44.18 13.68
CA PRO A 48 15.88 -44.52 13.28
C PRO A 48 14.77 -44.91 14.32
N MET A 49 13.50 -44.86 13.84
CA MET A 49 12.34 -45.79 13.94
C MET A 49 11.88 -46.43 15.26
N VAL A 50 10.56 -46.34 15.56
CA VAL A 50 9.53 -47.43 15.77
C VAL A 50 8.18 -46.71 16.05
N ALA A 51 7.32 -46.52 15.05
CA ALA A 51 6.23 -47.41 14.61
C ALA A 51 5.03 -47.50 15.57
N LEU A 52 3.92 -46.86 15.19
CA LEU A 52 2.57 -47.34 15.48
C LEU A 52 1.79 -47.41 14.16
N LEU A 53 1.22 -48.59 13.98
CA LEU A 53 0.68 -49.20 12.78
C LEU A 53 -0.64 -48.61 12.27
N ALA A 54 -0.90 -48.97 11.01
CA ALA A 54 -2.16 -49.48 10.47
C ALA A 54 -2.90 -48.56 9.50
N ALA A 55 -2.63 -48.85 8.23
CA ALA A 55 -3.29 -48.35 7.04
C ALA A 55 -4.63 -49.07 6.76
N CYS A 56 -5.53 -48.35 6.08
CA CYS A 56 -6.38 -48.76 4.94
C CYS A 56 -7.36 -47.59 4.66
N SER A 57 -7.70 -47.14 3.45
CA SER A 57 -7.31 -47.46 2.08
C SER A 57 -7.82 -46.33 1.18
N SER A 58 -7.00 -45.95 0.19
CA SER A 58 -7.37 -45.45 -1.14
C SER A 58 -8.62 -44.56 -1.31
N SER A 59 -8.40 -43.25 -1.51
CA SER A 59 -8.99 -42.48 -2.63
C SER A 59 -8.22 -41.15 -2.77
N GLN A 60 -7.36 -41.10 -3.79
CA GLN A 60 -6.97 -39.93 -4.60
C GLN A 60 -7.35 -38.52 -4.08
N PRO A 61 -6.40 -37.63 -3.74
CA PRO A 61 -6.68 -36.21 -3.74
C PRO A 61 -6.54 -35.68 -5.19
N PRO A 62 -7.56 -34.98 -5.73
CA PRO A 62 -7.34 -34.21 -6.95
C PRO A 62 -6.33 -33.10 -6.63
N ALA A 63 -5.34 -32.97 -7.50
CA ALA A 63 -4.61 -31.73 -7.64
C ALA A 63 -5.60 -30.65 -8.12
N GLU A 64 -6.21 -29.93 -7.19
CA GLU A 64 -6.91 -28.69 -7.47
C GLU A 64 -6.15 -27.55 -6.79
N SER A 65 -5.32 -26.91 -7.60
CA SER A 65 -5.24 -25.46 -7.70
C SER A 65 -5.05 -24.72 -6.39
N ALA A 66 -3.78 -24.59 -6.03
CA ALA A 66 -3.24 -23.35 -5.50
C ALA A 66 -3.47 -22.20 -6.51
N THR A 67 -4.72 -21.77 -6.68
CA THR A 67 -5.11 -20.55 -7.38
C THR A 67 -6.54 -20.23 -6.95
N GLN A 68 -6.79 -18.99 -6.53
CA GLN A 68 -8.09 -18.42 -6.10
C GLN A 68 -8.40 -18.48 -4.59
N ALA A 69 -7.47 -17.98 -3.77
CA ALA A 69 -7.83 -17.17 -2.60
C ALA A 69 -7.59 -15.66 -2.86
N ALA A 70 -7.48 -15.29 -4.14
CA ALA A 70 -7.31 -13.92 -4.62
C ALA A 70 -8.30 -13.67 -5.76
N ALA A 71 -9.57 -13.47 -5.41
CA ALA A 71 -10.61 -12.83 -6.23
C ALA A 71 -11.97 -12.98 -5.53
N GLN A 72 -12.10 -12.41 -4.34
CA GLN A 72 -13.41 -11.94 -3.88
C GLN A 72 -13.27 -10.45 -3.56
N GLU A 73 -12.95 -9.71 -4.61
CA GLU A 73 -13.48 -8.35 -4.75
C GLU A 73 -14.99 -8.52 -4.95
N SER A 74 -15.67 -8.78 -3.83
CA SER A 74 -17.08 -8.47 -3.75
C SER A 74 -17.21 -7.02 -4.21
N VAL A 75 -18.22 -6.75 -5.04
CA VAL A 75 -18.64 -5.40 -5.44
C VAL A 75 -19.18 -4.68 -4.19
N GLN A 76 -18.34 -4.53 -3.18
CA GLN A 76 -18.53 -3.69 -2.03
C GLN A 76 -18.21 -2.31 -2.56
N VAL A 77 -19.19 -1.41 -2.48
CA VAL A 77 -18.96 0.01 -2.70
C VAL A 77 -17.71 0.39 -1.91
N ALA A 78 -16.66 0.80 -2.61
CA ALA A 78 -15.39 1.18 -2.01
C ALA A 78 -15.69 2.13 -0.84
N PRO A 79 -15.19 1.87 0.38
CA PRO A 79 -15.53 2.67 1.54
C PRO A 79 -15.16 4.13 1.30
N ALA A 80 -16.02 5.07 1.72
CA ALA A 80 -15.96 6.47 1.32
C ALA A 80 -14.58 7.15 1.49
N TRP A 81 -13.78 6.72 2.47
CA TRP A 81 -12.43 7.23 2.68
C TRP A 81 -11.48 6.94 1.49
N GLN A 82 -11.73 5.89 0.71
CA GLN A 82 -10.95 5.60 -0.50
C GLN A 82 -11.17 6.65 -1.58
N ALA A 83 -12.38 7.23 -1.69
CA ALA A 83 -12.62 8.35 -2.59
C ALA A 83 -11.78 9.59 -2.20
N GLU A 84 -11.63 9.86 -0.89
CA GLU A 84 -10.77 10.94 -0.40
C GLU A 84 -9.29 10.69 -0.66
N ARG A 85 -8.87 9.42 -0.66
CA ARG A 85 -7.52 9.04 -1.09
C ARG A 85 -7.28 9.36 -2.57
N VAL A 86 -8.25 9.08 -3.44
CA VAL A 86 -8.15 9.44 -4.87
C VAL A 86 -7.97 10.94 -5.04
N LYS A 87 -8.82 11.74 -4.39
CA LYS A 87 -8.73 13.21 -4.42
C LYS A 87 -7.39 13.74 -3.90
N TYR A 88 -6.83 13.12 -2.86
CA TYR A 88 -5.48 13.46 -2.39
C TYR A 88 -4.43 13.22 -3.47
N MET A 89 -4.45 12.04 -4.11
CA MET A 89 -3.49 11.71 -5.16
C MET A 89 -3.66 12.58 -6.41
N GLU A 90 -4.89 12.96 -6.76
CA GLU A 90 -5.18 13.91 -7.84
C GLU A 90 -4.59 15.29 -7.55
N CYS A 91 -4.83 15.82 -6.33
CA CYS A 91 -4.22 17.09 -5.91
C CYS A 91 -2.70 17.04 -6.05
N VAL A 92 -2.08 15.99 -5.51
CA VAL A 92 -0.63 15.85 -5.51
C VAL A 92 -0.07 15.72 -6.93
N GLN A 93 -0.77 15.00 -7.81
CA GLN A 93 -0.38 14.88 -9.21
C GLN A 93 -0.40 16.23 -9.92
N VAL A 94 -1.46 17.02 -9.75
CA VAL A 94 -1.54 18.38 -10.33
C VAL A 94 -0.37 19.23 -9.83
N LYS A 95 -0.12 19.22 -8.51
CA LYS A 95 0.96 20.03 -7.92
C LYS A 95 2.36 19.57 -8.32
N VAL A 96 2.58 18.27 -8.53
CA VAL A 96 3.88 17.80 -9.01
C VAL A 96 4.09 18.19 -10.47
N ASP A 97 3.05 18.12 -11.30
CA ASP A 97 3.10 18.46 -12.73
C ASP A 97 3.50 19.92 -12.94
N ASP A 98 2.94 20.84 -12.15
CA ASP A 98 3.31 22.26 -12.15
C ASP A 98 4.82 22.48 -11.91
N GLY A 99 5.47 21.57 -11.18
CA GLY A 99 6.87 21.64 -10.80
C GLY A 99 7.84 20.82 -11.67
N VAL A 100 7.36 20.01 -12.62
CA VAL A 100 8.21 19.09 -13.41
C VAL A 100 9.28 19.85 -14.18
N SER A 101 8.97 21.02 -14.76
CA SER A 101 9.92 21.82 -15.55
C SER A 101 10.88 22.67 -14.71
N SER A 102 10.70 22.69 -13.37
CA SER A 102 11.55 23.47 -12.49
C SER A 102 13.00 22.95 -12.48
N LYS A 103 13.94 23.76 -11.97
CA LYS A 103 15.33 23.34 -11.75
C LYS A 103 15.57 22.75 -10.36
N ALA A 104 14.54 22.69 -9.51
CA ALA A 104 14.65 22.15 -8.15
C ALA A 104 14.95 20.64 -8.18
N VAL A 105 15.56 20.12 -7.12
CA VAL A 105 15.82 18.68 -6.99
C VAL A 105 14.47 17.92 -7.01
N PRO A 106 14.35 16.76 -7.68
CA PRO A 106 13.08 16.02 -7.78
C PRO A 106 12.39 15.77 -6.42
N ALA A 107 13.17 15.51 -5.37
CA ALA A 107 12.66 15.32 -4.02
C ALA A 107 11.99 16.59 -3.45
N ASP A 108 12.51 17.78 -3.76
CA ASP A 108 11.92 19.05 -3.32
C ASP A 108 10.62 19.35 -4.05
N VAL A 109 10.55 19.02 -5.35
CA VAL A 109 9.32 19.14 -6.15
C VAL A 109 8.23 18.23 -5.59
N ALA A 110 8.56 16.96 -5.32
CA ALA A 110 7.65 16.02 -4.69
C ALA A 110 7.23 16.47 -3.28
N GLY A 111 8.18 16.92 -2.46
CA GLY A 111 7.91 17.43 -1.11
C GLY A 111 6.99 18.66 -1.10
N GLY A 112 7.20 19.58 -2.04
CA GLY A 112 6.34 20.74 -2.25
C GLY A 112 4.91 20.34 -2.63
N ALA A 113 4.76 19.42 -3.59
CA ALA A 113 3.45 18.91 -4.01
C ALA A 113 2.69 18.23 -2.86
N LEU A 114 3.36 17.38 -2.08
CA LEU A 114 2.78 16.71 -0.91
C LEU A 114 2.38 17.69 0.20
N SER A 115 3.11 18.78 0.36
CA SER A 115 2.82 19.80 1.38
C SER A 115 1.66 20.71 0.95
N ALA A 116 1.58 21.05 -0.34
CA ALA A 116 0.47 21.82 -0.89
C ALA A 116 -0.89 21.11 -0.80
N CYS A 117 -0.90 19.77 -0.70
CA CYS A 117 -2.10 18.95 -0.59
C CYS A 117 -2.37 18.42 0.84
N GLN A 118 -1.76 19.03 1.86
CA GLN A 118 -1.90 18.59 3.26
C GLN A 118 -3.35 18.63 3.76
N ASP A 119 -4.14 19.63 3.35
CA ASP A 119 -5.55 19.72 3.75
C ASP A 119 -6.37 18.54 3.22
N GLN A 120 -6.13 18.13 1.97
CA GLN A 120 -6.80 16.96 1.39
C GLN A 120 -6.35 15.65 2.05
N LEU A 121 -5.07 15.56 2.46
CA LEU A 121 -4.58 14.42 3.26
C LEU A 121 -5.30 14.34 4.61
N LYS A 122 -5.60 15.50 5.24
CA LYS A 122 -6.37 15.57 6.48
C LYS A 122 -7.83 15.12 6.27
N VAL A 123 -8.46 15.49 5.15
CA VAL A 123 -9.80 14.99 4.83
C VAL A 123 -9.81 13.46 4.70
N MET A 124 -8.81 12.89 4.03
CA MET A 124 -8.63 11.43 3.94
C MET A 124 -8.43 10.79 5.32
N HIS A 125 -7.56 11.38 6.16
CA HIS A 125 -7.33 10.94 7.54
C HIS A 125 -8.65 10.87 8.33
N ASP A 126 -9.40 11.97 8.34
CA ASP A 126 -10.61 12.11 9.14
C ASP A 126 -11.73 11.18 8.64
N ALA A 127 -11.83 10.97 7.32
CA ALA A 127 -12.76 10.01 6.73
C ALA A 127 -12.42 8.55 7.12
N PHE A 128 -11.14 8.17 7.09
CA PHE A 128 -10.72 6.82 7.48
C PHE A 128 -10.87 6.59 8.99
N GLN A 129 -10.53 7.58 9.82
CA GLN A 129 -10.77 7.52 11.25
C GLN A 129 -12.26 7.33 11.55
N SER A 130 -13.13 8.10 10.89
CA SER A 130 -14.59 8.01 11.06
C SER A 130 -15.13 6.64 10.64
N TYR A 131 -14.61 6.08 9.54
CA TYR A 131 -14.93 4.73 9.08
C TYR A 131 -14.58 3.67 10.14
N LEU A 132 -13.39 3.74 10.75
CA LEU A 132 -13.00 2.80 11.81
C LEU A 132 -13.81 3.01 13.10
N MET A 133 -14.08 4.26 13.47
CA MET A 133 -14.86 4.59 14.67
C MET A 133 -16.31 4.10 14.58
N ALA A 134 -16.90 4.03 13.38
CA ALA A 134 -18.25 3.49 13.20
C ALA A 134 -18.36 2.01 13.63
N GLY A 135 -17.28 1.25 13.52
CA GLY A 135 -17.20 -0.15 13.99
C GLY A 135 -16.65 -0.31 15.41
N MET A 136 -16.22 0.78 16.07
CA MET A 136 -15.48 0.72 17.33
C MET A 136 -16.13 1.60 18.41
N SER A 137 -16.92 0.98 19.30
CA SER A 137 -17.63 1.69 20.37
C SER A 137 -16.80 1.87 21.65
N SER A 138 -15.82 1.00 21.91
CA SER A 138 -14.99 1.04 23.12
C SER A 138 -13.93 2.14 23.08
N ALA A 139 -13.54 2.65 24.25
CA ALA A 139 -12.47 3.64 24.37
C ALA A 139 -11.15 3.13 23.76
N HIS A 140 -10.84 1.85 23.96
CA HIS A 140 -9.67 1.20 23.35
C HIS A 140 -9.79 1.15 21.82
N GLY A 141 -10.96 0.78 21.29
CA GLY A 141 -11.21 0.78 19.84
C GLY A 141 -11.05 2.16 19.21
N ARG A 142 -11.59 3.21 19.84
CA ARG A 142 -11.43 4.60 19.35
C ARG A 142 -9.97 5.06 19.31
N SER A 143 -9.16 4.66 20.30
CA SER A 143 -7.71 4.95 20.29
C SER A 143 -7.00 4.22 19.15
N SER A 144 -7.33 2.94 18.93
CA SER A 144 -6.79 2.14 17.82
C SER A 144 -7.19 2.70 16.46
N ALA A 145 -8.42 3.21 16.32
CA ALA A 145 -8.89 3.88 15.10
C ALA A 145 -8.06 5.12 14.76
N LYS A 146 -7.74 5.95 15.76
CA LYS A 146 -6.88 7.12 15.59
C LYS A 146 -5.46 6.72 15.15
N GLN A 147 -4.85 5.76 15.83
CA GLN A 147 -3.51 5.28 15.45
C GLN A 147 -3.47 4.67 14.04
N ALA A 148 -4.51 3.94 13.66
CA ALA A 148 -4.61 3.38 12.31
C ALA A 148 -4.73 4.50 11.25
N ALA A 149 -5.48 5.57 11.55
CA ALA A 149 -5.57 6.74 10.68
C ALA A 149 -4.23 7.46 10.53
N ASP A 150 -3.51 7.70 11.63
CA ASP A 150 -2.17 8.30 11.58
C ASP A 150 -1.19 7.46 10.72
N ARG A 151 -1.26 6.11 10.85
CA ARG A 151 -0.42 5.19 10.05
C ARG A 151 -0.77 5.22 8.57
N VAL A 152 -2.05 5.13 8.20
CA VAL A 152 -2.44 5.07 6.78
C VAL A 152 -2.09 6.36 6.04
N THR A 153 -2.19 7.51 6.71
CA THR A 153 -1.83 8.80 6.11
C THR A 153 -0.33 8.97 5.98
N THR A 154 0.43 8.49 6.97
CA THR A 154 1.90 8.49 6.91
C THR A 154 2.41 7.60 5.77
N ASP A 155 1.91 6.36 5.69
CA ASP A 155 2.25 5.42 4.62
C ASP A 155 1.87 5.95 3.23
N THR A 156 0.69 6.53 3.11
CA THR A 156 0.23 7.12 1.84
C THR A 156 1.12 8.29 1.41
N ARG A 157 1.51 9.18 2.34
CA ARG A 157 2.42 10.29 2.05
C ARG A 157 3.81 9.79 1.66
N GLU A 158 4.32 8.78 2.34
CA GLU A 158 5.65 8.23 2.09
C GLU A 158 5.72 7.52 0.72
N LYS A 159 4.73 6.68 0.41
CA LYS A 159 4.63 6.03 -0.91
C LYS A 159 4.50 7.03 -2.04
N ALA A 160 3.69 8.08 -1.84
CA ALA A 160 3.56 9.16 -2.81
C ALA A 160 4.91 9.88 -3.00
N ARG A 161 5.67 10.17 -1.94
CA ARG A 161 6.99 10.81 -2.04
C ARG A 161 7.95 10.03 -2.92
N VAL A 162 8.07 8.72 -2.68
CA VAL A 162 8.98 7.85 -3.46
C VAL A 162 8.57 7.84 -4.93
N TYR A 163 7.28 7.64 -5.22
CA TYR A 163 6.79 7.62 -6.59
C TYR A 163 7.01 8.97 -7.30
N LEU A 164 6.66 10.08 -6.66
CA LEU A 164 6.66 11.39 -7.29
C LEU A 164 8.08 11.88 -7.57
N THR A 165 9.03 11.54 -6.70
CA THR A 165 10.45 11.81 -6.94
C THR A 165 10.87 11.13 -8.24
N ARG A 166 10.53 9.84 -8.40
CA ARG A 166 10.82 9.09 -9.62
C ARG A 166 10.06 9.61 -10.84
N TYR A 167 8.81 10.04 -10.66
CA TYR A 167 8.00 10.63 -11.72
C TYR A 167 8.66 11.88 -12.30
N VAL A 168 9.10 12.81 -11.44
CA VAL A 168 9.78 14.04 -11.89
C VAL A 168 11.07 13.73 -12.65
N GLU A 169 11.88 12.76 -12.19
CA GLU A 169 13.07 12.31 -12.91
C GLU A 169 12.74 11.82 -14.33
N VAL A 170 11.73 10.95 -14.43
CA VAL A 170 11.31 10.33 -15.69
C VAL A 170 10.74 11.36 -16.66
N GLU A 171 9.89 12.26 -16.19
CA GLU A 171 9.29 13.29 -17.06
C GLU A 171 10.32 14.29 -17.57
N ARG A 172 11.30 14.69 -16.73
CA ARG A 172 12.41 15.54 -17.18
C ARG A 172 13.30 14.83 -18.19
N TYR A 173 13.58 13.55 -17.98
CA TYR A 173 14.34 12.75 -18.94
C TYR A 173 13.63 12.69 -20.29
N LYS A 174 12.34 12.40 -20.32
CA LYS A 174 11.52 12.40 -21.55
C LYS A 174 11.51 13.77 -22.24
N ALA A 175 11.43 14.85 -21.47
CA ALA A 175 11.44 16.21 -22.01
C ALA A 175 12.79 16.56 -22.69
N GLY A 176 13.91 16.06 -22.16
CA GLY A 176 15.24 16.25 -22.76
C GLY A 176 15.56 15.33 -23.94
N GLN A 177 14.74 14.30 -24.19
CA GLN A 177 14.85 13.41 -25.36
C GLN A 177 14.11 13.91 -26.60
N ARG A 178 13.31 14.96 -26.48
CA ARG A 178 12.57 15.59 -27.59
C ARG A 178 13.38 16.74 -28.18
#